data_AF-T1E742-F1
#
_entry.id   AF-T1E742-F1
#
_cell.length_a   1.000
_cell.length_b   1.000
_cell.length_c   1.000
_cell.angle_alpha   90.00
_cell.angle_beta   90.00
_cell.angle_gamma   90.00
#
_symmetry.space_group_name_H-M   'P 1'
#
loop_
_entity.id
_entity.type
_entity.pdbx_description
1 polymer ?
#
loop_
_entity_poly.entity_id
_entity_poly.type
_entity_poly.pdbx_seq_one_letter_code
_entity_poly.pdbx_strand_id
1 'polypeptide(L)'
;MTGPPNPGETGEKKPSFGGRLRAGRLALWWKSLLHDYAEACREVAQGIRQRPVKAGLYLSLLAGAVSCSLRNPSEASFGSSLLEASGILLLLSPWTRSSSSEKHTQRLTVLRNRGQLRVQNLVFFSVLYEAPYDVGADLYQAHCKYLKPRWTDFPSRVLDVGFWGRWWVLHSRMQDSDINNEEFQYLPEHLRTIFFNDLHSEANEKLFDEKYKAVILTEKQIQEADREVHGQLHS
;
A
#
# COMPACT_ATOMS: atom_id res chain seq x y z
N MET A 1 19.02 67.68 -51.00
CA MET A 1 17.64 68.19 -50.80
C MET A 1 16.70 67.01 -50.63
N THR A 2 15.93 67.01 -49.53
CA THR A 2 14.58 66.42 -49.34
C THR A 2 14.41 64.92 -49.59
N GLY A 3 13.96 64.06 -48.66
CA GLY A 3 13.30 64.22 -47.36
C GLY A 3 13.07 62.82 -46.71
N PRO A 4 12.49 62.74 -45.50
CA PRO A 4 12.49 61.55 -44.63
C PRO A 4 11.42 60.50 -45.01
N PRO A 5 11.58 59.22 -44.61
CA PRO A 5 10.49 58.25 -44.68
C PRO A 5 9.40 58.62 -43.66
N ASN A 6 8.17 58.74 -44.16
CA ASN A 6 6.97 59.12 -43.41
C ASN A 6 6.54 57.98 -42.46
N PRO A 7 6.09 58.27 -41.23
CA PRO A 7 5.59 57.29 -40.29
C PRO A 7 4.11 57.06 -40.52
N GLY A 8 3.69 55.80 -40.51
CA GLY A 8 2.29 55.45 -40.32
C GLY A 8 1.76 54.48 -41.35
N GLU A 9 1.96 53.19 -41.09
CA GLU A 9 0.95 52.18 -41.40
C GLU A 9 0.95 51.13 -40.27
N THR A 10 0.39 51.49 -39.11
CA THR A 10 -0.19 50.48 -38.21
C THR A 10 -1.46 49.98 -38.88
N GLY A 11 -1.29 49.09 -39.86
CA GLY A 11 -2.38 48.36 -40.48
C GLY A 11 -2.99 47.39 -39.48
N GLU A 12 -3.93 47.85 -38.67
CA GLU A 12 -4.89 46.97 -38.00
C GLU A 12 -5.63 46.17 -39.09
N LYS A 13 -5.19 44.93 -39.30
CA LYS A 13 -5.92 43.96 -40.13
C LYS A 13 -7.27 43.69 -39.46
N LYS A 14 -8.31 44.43 -39.88
CA LYS A 14 -9.69 44.16 -39.48
C LYS A 14 -10.03 42.71 -39.83
N PRO A 15 -10.50 41.88 -38.87
CA PRO A 15 -10.76 40.48 -39.13
C PRO A 15 -11.85 40.35 -40.20
N SER A 16 -11.55 39.52 -41.20
CA SER A 16 -12.42 39.15 -42.33
C SER A 16 -13.83 38.77 -41.85
N PHE A 17 -14.85 39.18 -42.61
CA PHE A 17 -16.27 38.94 -42.34
C PHE A 17 -16.58 37.45 -42.08
N GLY A 18 -15.94 36.55 -42.82
CA GLY A 18 -16.08 35.10 -42.60
C GLY A 18 -15.50 34.61 -41.26
N GLY A 19 -14.46 35.28 -40.76
CA GLY A 19 -13.90 35.04 -39.42
C GLY A 19 -14.85 35.49 -38.30
N ARG A 20 -15.55 36.61 -38.49
CA ARG A 20 -16.55 37.10 -37.51
C ARG A 20 -17.78 36.19 -37.43
N LEU A 21 -18.23 35.63 -38.55
CA LEU A 21 -19.34 34.67 -38.58
C LEU A 21 -18.97 33.30 -37.99
N ARG A 22 -17.72 32.84 -38.18
CA ARG A 22 -17.20 31.63 -37.53
C ARG A 22 -17.00 31.84 -36.03
N ALA A 23 -16.45 32.99 -35.62
CA ALA A 23 -16.34 33.37 -34.22
C ALA A 23 -17.72 33.50 -33.54
N GLY A 24 -18.72 34.04 -34.25
CA GLY A 24 -20.10 34.11 -33.75
C GLY A 24 -20.76 32.74 -33.58
N ARG A 25 -20.55 31.82 -34.53
CA ARG A 25 -21.05 30.43 -34.40
C ARG A 25 -20.36 29.64 -33.28
N LEU A 26 -19.05 29.81 -33.12
CA LEU A 26 -18.32 29.23 -31.98
C LEU A 26 -18.78 29.85 -30.67
N ALA A 27 -18.98 31.17 -30.60
CA ALA A 27 -19.48 31.82 -29.39
C ALA A 27 -20.88 31.34 -29.00
N LEU A 28 -21.78 31.14 -29.98
CA LEU A 28 -23.09 30.55 -29.76
C LEU A 28 -23.00 29.09 -29.28
N TRP A 29 -22.09 28.30 -29.85
CA TRP A 29 -21.84 26.93 -29.43
C TRP A 29 -21.29 26.87 -27.99
N TRP A 30 -20.29 27.69 -27.65
CA TRP A 30 -19.75 27.82 -26.29
C TRP A 30 -20.82 28.27 -25.30
N LYS A 31 -21.69 29.22 -25.69
CA LYS A 31 -22.80 29.67 -24.85
C LYS A 31 -23.82 28.54 -24.61
N SER A 32 -24.17 27.79 -25.65
CA SER A 32 -25.05 26.61 -25.52
C SER A 32 -24.43 25.57 -24.60
N LEU A 33 -23.16 25.24 -24.83
CA LEU A 33 -22.43 24.26 -24.03
C LEU A 33 -22.38 24.65 -22.55
N LEU A 34 -22.06 25.92 -22.25
CA LEU A 34 -22.06 26.44 -20.87
C LEU A 34 -23.46 26.40 -20.25
N HIS A 35 -24.50 26.66 -21.03
CA HIS A 35 -25.88 26.57 -20.58
C HIS A 35 -26.25 25.13 -20.22
N ASP A 36 -25.93 24.17 -21.09
CA ASP A 36 -26.19 22.74 -20.87
C ASP A 36 -25.49 22.23 -19.60
N TYR A 37 -24.23 22.62 -19.36
CA TYR A 37 -23.53 22.27 -18.12
C TYR A 37 -24.10 22.97 -16.88
N ALA A 38 -24.55 24.22 -17.00
CA ALA A 38 -25.18 24.94 -15.89
C ALA A 38 -26.53 24.32 -15.52
N GLU A 39 -27.31 23.88 -16.50
CA GLU A 39 -28.56 23.14 -16.29
C GLU A 39 -28.29 21.78 -15.65
N ALA A 40 -27.32 21.01 -16.15
CA ALA A 40 -26.91 19.75 -15.54
C ALA A 40 -26.50 19.93 -14.06
N CYS A 41 -25.74 20.98 -13.73
CA CYS A 41 -25.41 21.30 -12.34
C CYS A 41 -26.64 21.62 -11.48
N ARG A 42 -27.62 22.36 -12.02
CA ARG A 42 -28.88 22.64 -11.31
C ARG A 42 -29.68 21.37 -11.07
N GLU A 43 -29.76 20.48 -12.05
CA GLU A 43 -30.42 19.18 -11.92
C GLU A 43 -29.74 18.30 -10.87
N VAL A 44 -28.41 18.26 -10.84
CA VAL A 44 -27.64 17.57 -9.80
C VAL A 44 -27.97 18.13 -8.42
N ALA A 45 -27.97 19.46 -8.26
CA ALA A 45 -28.30 20.10 -6.98
C ALA A 45 -29.74 19.78 -6.52
N GLN A 46 -30.70 19.77 -7.44
CA GLN A 46 -32.07 19.35 -7.15
C GLN A 46 -32.14 17.85 -6.79
N GLY A 47 -31.41 16.99 -7.52
CA GLY A 47 -31.33 15.56 -7.25
C GLY A 47 -30.75 15.24 -5.87
N ILE A 48 -29.72 15.98 -5.43
CA ILE A 48 -29.16 15.87 -4.07
C ILE A 48 -30.22 16.22 -3.02
N ARG A 49 -30.97 17.31 -3.20
CA ARG A 49 -32.03 17.73 -2.27
C ARG A 49 -33.19 16.72 -2.20
N GLN A 50 -33.56 16.13 -3.33
CA GLN A 50 -34.65 15.15 -3.39
C GLN A 50 -34.26 13.81 -2.76
N ARG A 51 -32.99 13.39 -2.87
CA ARG A 51 -32.52 12.06 -2.41
C ARG A 51 -31.11 12.14 -1.79
N PRO A 52 -30.95 12.75 -0.60
CA PRO A 52 -29.65 13.03 0.00
C PRO A 52 -28.84 11.75 0.29
N VAL A 53 -29.50 10.68 0.72
CA VAL A 53 -28.84 9.39 1.02
C VAL A 53 -28.24 8.78 -0.26
N LYS A 54 -29.00 8.70 -1.35
CA LYS A 54 -28.50 8.13 -2.61
C LYS A 54 -27.37 8.99 -3.20
N ALA A 55 -27.52 10.31 -3.14
CA ALA A 55 -26.47 11.23 -3.57
C ALA A 55 -25.19 11.08 -2.73
N GLY A 56 -25.32 10.95 -1.40
CA GLY A 56 -24.20 10.68 -0.50
C GLY A 56 -23.47 9.38 -0.85
N LEU A 57 -24.21 8.31 -1.15
CA LEU A 57 -23.62 7.03 -1.59
C LEU A 57 -22.82 7.20 -2.89
N TYR A 58 -23.40 7.83 -3.92
CA TYR A 58 -22.68 8.05 -5.19
C TYR A 58 -21.44 8.93 -5.02
N LEU A 59 -21.55 10.00 -4.22
CA LEU A 59 -20.42 10.88 -3.94
C LEU A 59 -19.32 10.15 -3.17
N SER A 60 -19.68 9.32 -2.18
CA SER A 60 -18.71 8.50 -1.44
C SER A 60 -18.01 7.48 -2.35
N LEU A 61 -18.74 6.86 -3.28
CA LEU A 61 -18.17 5.91 -4.24
C LEU A 61 -17.20 6.61 -5.20
N LEU A 62 -17.58 7.78 -5.72
CA LEU A 62 -16.72 8.56 -6.62
C LEU A 62 -15.48 9.09 -5.89
N ALA A 63 -15.65 9.61 -4.67
CA ALA A 63 -14.53 10.06 -3.84
C ALA A 63 -13.59 8.90 -3.47
N GLY A 64 -14.14 7.73 -3.16
CA GLY A 64 -13.39 6.50 -2.92
C GLY A 64 -12.61 6.06 -4.15
N ALA A 65 -13.27 6.00 -5.31
CA ALA A 65 -12.65 5.66 -6.59
C ALA A 65 -11.49 6.61 -6.92
N VAL A 66 -11.70 7.93 -6.82
CA VAL A 66 -10.64 8.93 -7.03
C VAL A 66 -9.50 8.75 -6.02
N SER A 67 -9.81 8.54 -4.75
CA SER A 67 -8.80 8.31 -3.71
C SER A 67 -7.96 7.05 -3.97
N CYS A 68 -8.60 5.95 -4.40
CA CYS A 68 -7.91 4.72 -4.78
C CYS A 68 -6.97 4.97 -5.97
N SER A 69 -7.44 5.67 -7.01
CA SER A 69 -6.64 5.98 -8.18
C SER A 69 -5.42 6.84 -7.88
N LEU A 70 -5.58 7.84 -7.01
CA LEU A 70 -4.48 8.71 -6.58
C LEU A 70 -3.46 7.98 -5.69
N ARG A 71 -3.90 6.96 -4.95
CA ARG A 71 -3.06 6.13 -4.08
C ARG A 71 -2.60 4.83 -4.76
N ASN A 72 -2.79 4.69 -6.06
CA ASN A 72 -2.40 3.47 -6.75
C ASN A 72 -0.86 3.38 -6.87
N PRO A 73 -0.19 2.33 -6.33
CA PRO A 73 1.26 2.26 -6.35
C PRO A 73 1.79 2.03 -7.78
N SER A 74 2.93 2.67 -8.08
CA SER A 74 3.63 2.57 -9.35
C SER A 74 4.77 1.53 -9.32
N GLU A 75 5.37 1.24 -10.48
CA GLU A 75 6.55 0.37 -10.57
C GLU A 75 7.74 0.90 -9.74
N ALA A 76 7.95 2.22 -9.72
CA ALA A 76 8.98 2.85 -8.89
C ALA A 76 8.72 2.61 -7.40
N SER A 77 7.45 2.72 -6.95
CA SER A 77 7.06 2.42 -5.58
C SER A 77 7.36 0.97 -5.21
N PHE A 78 7.10 0.01 -6.11
CA PHE A 78 7.49 -1.38 -5.89
C PHE A 78 9.01 -1.54 -5.72
N GLY A 79 9.78 -0.92 -6.63
CA GLY A 79 11.23 -0.94 -6.58
C GLY A 79 11.79 -0.42 -5.24
N SER A 80 11.22 0.66 -4.73
CA SER A 80 11.57 1.21 -3.40
C SER A 80 11.19 0.26 -2.27
N SER A 81 9.96 -0.25 -2.24
CA SER A 81 9.52 -1.20 -1.19
C SER A 81 10.34 -2.49 -1.18
N LEU A 82 10.71 -3.02 -2.35
CA LEU A 82 11.55 -4.22 -2.43
C LEU A 82 12.97 -3.97 -1.90
N LEU A 83 13.54 -2.79 -2.20
CA LEU A 83 14.86 -2.40 -1.70
C LEU A 83 14.83 -2.17 -0.19
N GLU A 84 13.80 -1.52 0.33
CA GLU A 84 13.58 -1.32 1.76
C GLU A 84 13.44 -2.67 2.49
N ALA A 85 12.60 -3.57 1.99
CA ALA A 85 12.45 -4.92 2.53
C ALA A 85 13.76 -5.71 2.55
N SER A 86 14.55 -5.60 1.47
CA SER A 86 15.89 -6.21 1.40
C SER A 86 16.84 -5.59 2.42
N GLY A 87 16.78 -4.26 2.62
CA GLY A 87 17.56 -3.55 3.63
C GLY A 87 17.24 -3.99 5.04
N ILE A 88 15.96 -4.14 5.38
CA ILE A 88 15.51 -4.66 6.69
C ILE A 88 16.07 -6.07 6.92
N LEU A 89 15.97 -6.97 5.93
CA LEU A 89 16.49 -8.33 6.05
C LEU A 89 18.03 -8.39 6.18
N LEU A 90 18.76 -7.42 5.61
CA LEU A 90 20.21 -7.32 5.73
C LEU A 90 20.66 -6.88 7.13
N LEU A 91 19.82 -6.15 7.87
CA LEU A 91 20.10 -5.77 9.25
C LEU A 91 19.90 -6.94 10.23
N LEU A 92 19.08 -7.92 9.86
CA LEU A 92 18.78 -9.09 10.68
C LEU A 92 19.85 -10.17 10.52
N SER A 93 20.16 -10.85 11.63
CA SER A 93 21.03 -12.02 11.62
C SER A 93 20.38 -13.16 10.81
N PRO A 94 21.18 -14.01 10.13
CA PRO A 94 20.65 -15.20 9.46
C PRO A 94 19.88 -16.16 10.37
N TRP A 95 20.16 -16.14 11.68
CA TRP A 95 19.50 -17.01 12.65
C TRP A 95 18.09 -16.53 12.99
N THR A 96 17.90 -15.22 13.18
CA THR A 96 16.62 -14.66 13.65
C THR A 96 15.65 -14.34 12.52
N ARG A 97 16.13 -14.13 11.29
CA ARG A 97 15.27 -13.72 10.17
C ARG A 97 14.35 -14.85 9.69
N SER A 98 13.14 -14.47 9.25
CA SER A 98 12.16 -15.39 8.68
C SER A 98 12.60 -15.93 7.32
N SER A 99 12.69 -17.26 7.20
CA SER A 99 13.07 -17.93 5.95
C SER A 99 12.04 -17.73 4.83
N SER A 100 10.77 -17.50 5.18
CA SER A 100 9.69 -17.18 4.23
C SER A 100 9.88 -15.80 3.60
N SER A 101 10.14 -14.79 4.43
CA SER A 101 10.35 -13.40 4.00
C SER A 101 11.61 -13.29 3.14
N GLU A 102 12.70 -13.94 3.56
CA GLU A 102 13.95 -14.00 2.80
C GLU A 102 13.75 -14.63 1.42
N LYS A 103 13.19 -15.84 1.35
CA LYS A 103 12.97 -16.54 0.07
C LYS A 103 12.10 -15.73 -0.88
N HIS A 104 11.07 -15.07 -0.35
CA HIS A 104 10.18 -14.23 -1.15
C HIS A 104 10.91 -13.00 -1.72
N THR A 105 11.58 -12.23 -0.88
CA THR A 105 12.33 -11.03 -1.28
C THR A 105 13.49 -11.37 -2.23
N GLN A 106 14.19 -12.48 -1.98
CA GLN A 106 15.25 -12.97 -2.85
C GLN A 106 14.71 -13.40 -4.22
N ARG A 107 13.58 -14.13 -4.27
CA ARG A 107 12.91 -14.49 -5.53
C ARG A 107 12.55 -13.24 -6.32
N LEU A 108 11.92 -12.26 -5.69
CA LEU A 108 11.56 -10.99 -6.35
C LEU A 108 12.79 -10.26 -6.87
N THR A 109 13.88 -10.22 -6.11
CA THR A 109 15.15 -9.60 -6.53
C THR A 109 15.75 -10.30 -7.74
N VAL A 110 15.74 -11.64 -7.76
CA VAL A 110 16.22 -12.42 -8.92
C VAL A 110 15.35 -12.15 -10.15
N LEU A 111 14.02 -12.13 -10.02
CA LEU A 111 13.11 -11.83 -11.13
C LEU A 111 13.30 -10.41 -11.65
N ARG A 112 13.54 -9.44 -10.74
CA ARG A 112 13.87 -8.06 -11.10
C ARG A 112 15.17 -7.99 -11.91
N ASN A 113 16.22 -8.65 -11.44
CA ASN A 113 17.52 -8.66 -12.10
C ASN A 113 17.47 -9.32 -13.48
N ARG A 114 16.52 -10.24 -13.70
CA ARG A 114 16.25 -10.86 -15.01
C ARG A 114 15.36 -10.02 -15.93
N GLY A 115 14.83 -8.87 -15.47
CA GLY A 115 13.88 -8.06 -16.24
C GLY A 115 12.50 -8.71 -16.43
N GLN A 116 12.19 -9.73 -15.62
CA GLN A 116 10.97 -10.53 -15.73
C GLN A 116 9.82 -9.99 -14.85
N LEU A 117 10.05 -8.99 -14.01
CA LEU A 117 8.97 -8.37 -13.24
C LEU A 117 8.24 -7.29 -14.02
N ARG A 118 6.91 -7.31 -13.99
CA ARG A 118 6.07 -6.31 -14.63
C ARG A 118 4.98 -5.83 -13.69
N VAL A 119 4.74 -4.52 -13.72
CA VAL A 119 3.62 -3.88 -13.03
C VAL A 119 2.59 -3.43 -14.05
N GLN A 120 1.35 -3.87 -13.88
CA GLN A 120 0.19 -3.38 -14.63
C GLN A 120 -0.68 -2.52 -13.72
N ASN A 121 -0.82 -1.24 -14.05
CA ASN A 121 -1.74 -0.34 -13.36
C ASN A 121 -3.16 -0.52 -13.93
N LEU A 122 -4.14 -0.79 -13.07
CA LEU A 122 -5.55 -1.00 -13.40
C LEU A 122 -6.43 0.10 -12.80
N VAL A 123 -5.91 1.34 -12.81
CA VAL A 123 -6.52 2.56 -12.25
C VAL A 123 -6.64 2.53 -10.72
N PHE A 124 -7.43 1.64 -10.14
CA PHE A 124 -7.68 1.59 -8.69
C PHE A 124 -6.69 0.72 -7.91
N PHE A 125 -6.05 -0.22 -8.59
CA PHE A 125 -5.05 -1.13 -8.04
C PHE A 125 -4.01 -1.45 -9.11
N SER A 126 -2.89 -1.99 -8.67
CA SER A 126 -1.78 -2.42 -9.52
C SER A 126 -1.51 -3.90 -9.29
N VAL A 127 -1.13 -4.60 -10.35
CA VAL A 127 -0.79 -6.02 -10.27
C VAL A 127 0.66 -6.19 -10.67
N LEU A 128 1.43 -6.85 -9.80
CA LEU A 128 2.77 -7.31 -10.10
C LEU A 128 2.69 -8.75 -10.59
N TYR A 129 3.28 -9.04 -11.74
CA TYR A 129 3.30 -10.37 -12.31
C TYR A 129 4.65 -10.73 -12.93
N GLU A 130 4.88 -12.04 -13.07
CA GLU A 130 6.06 -12.61 -13.70
C GLU A 130 5.86 -12.76 -15.22
N ALA A 131 6.68 -12.05 -15.99
CA ALA A 131 6.81 -12.22 -17.43
C ALA A 131 7.81 -13.35 -17.75
N PRO A 132 7.57 -14.15 -18.80
CA PRO A 132 8.45 -15.27 -19.15
C PRO A 132 9.84 -14.82 -19.63
N TYR A 133 9.94 -13.63 -20.24
CA TYR A 133 11.17 -13.09 -20.81
C TYR A 133 11.33 -11.61 -20.46
N ASP A 134 12.57 -11.13 -20.51
CA ASP A 134 12.89 -9.72 -20.40
C ASP A 134 12.30 -8.90 -21.56
N VAL A 135 12.11 -7.59 -21.35
CA VAL A 135 11.71 -6.63 -22.40
C VAL A 135 12.71 -6.60 -23.55
N GLY A 136 14.00 -6.67 -23.23
CA GLY A 136 15.08 -6.59 -24.20
C GLY A 136 15.42 -7.92 -24.88
N ALA A 137 14.71 -9.00 -24.54
CA ALA A 137 15.01 -10.32 -25.07
C ALA A 137 14.56 -10.46 -26.53
N ASP A 138 15.51 -10.39 -27.46
CA ASP A 138 15.27 -10.61 -28.89
C ASP A 138 15.37 -12.10 -29.28
N LEU A 139 14.58 -12.93 -28.60
CA LEU A 139 14.49 -14.36 -28.87
C LEU A 139 13.22 -14.64 -29.66
N TYR A 140 13.28 -15.60 -30.60
CA TYR A 140 12.10 -16.08 -31.33
C TYR A 140 10.98 -16.52 -30.36
N GLN A 141 11.36 -17.17 -29.26
CA GLN A 141 10.43 -17.65 -28.25
C GLN A 141 9.66 -16.51 -27.55
N ALA A 142 10.28 -15.34 -27.38
CA ALA A 142 9.66 -14.17 -26.78
C ALA A 142 8.66 -13.49 -27.74
N HIS A 143 8.96 -13.52 -29.04
CA HIS A 143 8.15 -12.87 -30.08
C HIS A 143 6.98 -13.74 -30.56
N CYS A 144 7.15 -15.06 -30.60
CA CYS A 144 6.15 -15.98 -31.13
C CYS A 144 4.83 -15.92 -30.35
N LYS A 145 3.75 -15.51 -31.03
CA LYS A 145 2.39 -15.38 -30.45
C LYS A 145 1.87 -16.69 -29.85
N TYR A 146 2.22 -17.83 -30.43
CA TYR A 146 1.74 -19.14 -30.01
C TYR A 146 2.45 -19.68 -28.75
N LEU A 147 3.63 -19.16 -28.43
CA LEU A 147 4.38 -19.50 -27.21
C LEU A 147 4.03 -18.59 -26.03
N LYS A 148 3.22 -17.53 -26.27
CA LYS A 148 2.80 -16.62 -25.20
C LYS A 148 1.90 -17.34 -24.20
N PRO A 149 2.03 -17.02 -22.91
CA PRO A 149 1.21 -17.63 -21.88
C PRO A 149 -0.28 -17.38 -22.14
N ARG A 150 -1.08 -18.39 -21.80
CA ARG A 150 -2.53 -18.29 -21.93
C ARG A 150 -3.08 -17.43 -20.79
N TRP A 151 -4.22 -16.79 -21.04
CA TRP A 151 -4.95 -16.03 -20.02
C TRP A 151 -5.37 -16.89 -18.81
N THR A 152 -5.56 -18.20 -19.03
CA THR A 152 -5.85 -19.17 -17.96
C THR A 152 -4.72 -19.32 -16.96
N ASP A 153 -3.48 -19.11 -17.40
CA ASP A 153 -2.28 -19.34 -16.58
C ASP A 153 -1.84 -18.04 -15.88
N PHE A 154 -2.45 -16.91 -16.23
CA PHE A 154 -2.12 -15.59 -15.69
C PHE A 154 -2.24 -15.51 -14.16
N PRO A 155 -3.31 -16.05 -13.50
CA PRO A 155 -3.42 -15.99 -12.04
C PRO A 155 -2.24 -16.64 -11.31
N SER A 156 -1.65 -17.70 -11.87
CA SER A 156 -0.48 -18.36 -11.26
C SER A 156 0.82 -17.54 -11.32
N ARG A 157 0.85 -16.51 -12.17
CA ARG A 157 2.01 -15.63 -12.39
C ARG A 157 1.91 -14.32 -11.61
N VAL A 158 0.77 -14.05 -10.97
CA VAL A 158 0.59 -12.89 -10.11
C VAL A 158 1.43 -13.10 -8.84
N LEU A 159 2.29 -12.13 -8.57
CA LEU A 159 3.22 -12.16 -7.44
C LEU A 159 2.74 -11.29 -6.30
N ASP A 160 2.18 -10.11 -6.61
CA ASP A 160 1.72 -9.15 -5.62
C ASP A 160 0.59 -8.26 -6.19
N VAL A 161 -0.21 -7.69 -5.29
CA VAL A 161 -1.25 -6.71 -5.59
C VAL A 161 -0.95 -5.43 -4.81
N GLY A 162 -0.79 -4.36 -5.58
CA GLY A 162 -0.64 -3.01 -5.07
C GLY A 162 -2.00 -2.34 -4.89
N PHE A 163 -2.31 -1.90 -3.68
CA PHE A 163 -3.55 -1.16 -3.39
C PHE A 163 -3.32 -0.21 -2.23
N TRP A 164 -3.86 1.00 -2.32
CA TRP A 164 -3.77 2.02 -1.26
C TRP A 164 -2.33 2.38 -0.84
N GLY A 165 -1.45 2.54 -1.82
CA GLY A 165 -0.06 2.98 -1.63
C GLY A 165 0.88 1.92 -1.08
N ARG A 166 0.45 0.66 -1.00
CA ARG A 166 1.26 -0.46 -0.50
C ARG A 166 1.15 -1.69 -1.38
N TRP A 167 2.16 -2.53 -1.32
CA TRP A 167 2.22 -3.85 -1.93
C TRP A 167 1.86 -4.89 -0.87
N TRP A 168 0.68 -5.49 -0.99
CA TRP A 168 0.04 -6.22 0.11
C TRP A 168 0.74 -7.53 0.44
N VAL A 169 1.17 -8.29 -0.57
CA VAL A 169 1.85 -9.56 -0.37
C VAL A 169 3.24 -9.32 0.20
N LEU A 170 4.02 -8.40 -0.38
CA LEU A 170 5.33 -8.04 0.13
C LEU A 170 5.24 -7.52 1.58
N HIS A 171 4.31 -6.62 1.87
CA HIS A 171 4.09 -6.10 3.21
C HIS A 171 3.73 -7.21 4.21
N SER A 172 2.76 -8.08 3.85
CA SER A 172 2.36 -9.19 4.71
C SER A 172 3.51 -10.17 4.97
N ARG A 173 4.35 -10.44 3.97
CA ARG A 173 5.52 -11.30 4.12
C ARG A 173 6.62 -10.64 4.97
N MET A 174 6.67 -9.32 5.03
CA MET A 174 7.67 -8.58 5.80
C MET A 174 7.25 -8.23 7.23
N GLN A 175 5.97 -8.42 7.59
CA GLN A 175 5.43 -8.04 8.89
C GLN A 175 6.17 -8.70 10.07
N ASP A 176 6.42 -10.01 9.98
CA ASP A 176 7.14 -10.79 11.01
C ASP A 176 8.49 -11.29 10.46
N SER A 177 9.25 -10.38 9.84
CA SER A 177 10.51 -10.73 9.16
C SER A 177 11.67 -11.08 10.12
N ASP A 178 11.52 -10.75 11.40
CA ASP A 178 12.46 -10.99 12.51
C ASP A 178 12.13 -12.23 13.35
N ILE A 179 11.10 -13.01 12.96
CA ILE A 179 10.71 -14.25 13.63
C ILE A 179 11.11 -15.44 12.77
N ASN A 180 12.05 -16.26 13.26
CA ASN A 180 12.40 -17.52 12.64
C ASN A 180 11.64 -18.70 13.28
N ASN A 181 10.56 -19.14 12.64
CA ASN A 181 9.75 -20.27 13.09
C ASN A 181 10.54 -21.61 13.21
N GLU A 182 11.67 -21.75 12.53
CA GLU A 182 12.51 -22.96 12.58
C GLU A 182 13.19 -23.12 13.96
N GLU A 183 13.41 -22.03 14.69
CA GLU A 183 13.97 -22.06 16.05
C GLU A 183 12.98 -22.66 17.07
N PHE A 184 11.68 -22.39 16.88
CA PHE A 184 10.63 -22.74 17.83
C PHE A 184 9.96 -24.09 17.53
N GLN A 185 10.38 -24.79 16.47
CA GLN A 185 9.77 -26.05 16.03
C GLN A 185 9.83 -27.19 17.07
N TYR A 186 10.72 -27.10 18.06
CA TYR A 186 10.90 -28.10 19.11
C TYR A 186 10.05 -27.82 20.36
N LEU A 187 9.45 -26.63 20.47
CA LEU A 187 8.60 -26.29 21.60
C LEU A 187 7.24 -26.99 21.52
N PRO A 188 6.56 -27.29 22.63
CA PRO A 188 5.15 -27.68 22.62
C PRO A 188 4.24 -26.64 21.92
N GLU A 189 3.13 -27.09 21.32
CA GLU A 189 2.23 -26.22 20.53
C GLU A 189 1.73 -25.00 21.31
N HIS A 190 1.36 -25.18 22.58
CA HIS A 190 0.88 -24.10 23.45
C HIS A 190 1.93 -22.99 23.72
N LEU A 191 3.22 -23.25 23.48
CA LEU A 191 4.28 -22.24 23.60
C LEU A 191 4.68 -21.61 22.26
N ARG A 192 4.17 -22.12 21.13
CA ARG A 192 4.42 -21.55 19.80
C ARG A 192 3.40 -20.47 19.42
N THR A 193 2.21 -20.54 20.02
CA THR A 193 1.15 -19.56 19.77
C THR A 193 1.36 -18.34 20.63
N ILE A 194 1.47 -17.16 20.01
CA ILE A 194 1.53 -15.86 20.69
C ILE A 194 0.21 -15.13 20.42
N PHE A 195 -0.43 -14.65 21.47
CA PHE A 195 -1.62 -13.80 21.37
C PHE A 195 -1.25 -12.32 21.45
N PHE A 196 -2.14 -11.47 20.93
CA PHE A 196 -1.96 -10.02 20.99
C PHE A 196 -1.72 -9.50 22.41
N ASN A 197 -2.41 -10.08 23.41
CA ASN A 197 -2.23 -9.71 24.81
C ASN A 197 -0.85 -10.08 25.37
N ASP A 198 -0.20 -11.11 24.83
CA ASP A 198 1.12 -11.57 25.30
C ASP A 198 2.24 -10.62 24.87
N LEU A 199 2.01 -9.82 23.82
CA LEU A 199 2.94 -8.80 23.33
C LEU A 199 2.92 -7.52 24.18
N HIS A 200 1.96 -7.37 25.10
CA HIS A 200 1.84 -6.21 25.97
C HIS A 200 2.48 -6.48 27.34
N SER A 201 3.49 -5.68 27.71
CA SER A 201 4.27 -5.87 28.93
C SER A 201 3.53 -5.48 30.22
N GLU A 202 2.44 -4.72 30.15
CA GLU A 202 1.78 -4.13 31.32
C GLU A 202 1.38 -5.16 32.39
N ALA A 203 0.86 -6.33 31.98
CA ALA A 203 0.48 -7.39 32.91
C ALA A 203 1.71 -8.02 33.58
N ASN A 204 2.77 -8.26 32.81
CA ASN A 204 4.02 -8.84 33.29
C ASN A 204 4.75 -7.90 34.26
N GLU A 205 4.76 -6.59 33.98
CA GLU A 205 5.33 -5.57 34.86
C GLU A 205 4.58 -5.52 36.20
N LYS A 206 3.25 -5.51 36.17
CA LYS A 206 2.43 -5.57 37.39
C LYS A 206 2.75 -6.80 38.22
N LEU A 207 2.76 -7.98 37.61
CA LEU A 207 3.09 -9.25 38.27
C LEU A 207 4.51 -9.25 38.83
N PHE A 208 5.46 -8.63 38.12
CA PHE A 208 6.83 -8.47 38.60
C PHE A 208 6.89 -7.60 39.86
N ASP A 209 6.13 -6.51 39.92
CA ASP A 209 6.05 -5.65 41.11
C ASP A 209 5.42 -6.36 42.30
N GLU A 210 4.45 -7.27 42.07
CA GLU A 210 3.83 -8.04 43.15
C GLU A 210 4.80 -8.92 43.91
N LYS A 211 5.87 -9.38 43.25
CA LYS A 211 6.94 -10.17 43.88
C LYS A 211 7.60 -9.44 45.06
N TYR A 212 7.63 -8.10 45.05
CA TYR A 212 8.24 -7.29 46.10
C TYR A 212 7.28 -6.96 47.25
N LYS A 213 5.99 -7.37 47.16
CA LYS A 213 5.03 -7.17 48.26
C LYS A 213 5.47 -8.03 49.46
N ALA A 214 5.59 -7.40 50.61
CA ALA A 214 5.96 -8.09 51.85
C ALA A 214 4.92 -9.18 52.19
N VAL A 215 5.41 -10.37 52.54
CA VAL A 215 4.56 -11.45 53.03
C VAL A 215 4.10 -11.09 54.43
N ILE A 216 2.79 -10.91 54.61
CA ILE A 216 2.19 -10.66 55.92
C ILE A 216 1.93 -12.03 56.58
N LEU A 217 2.69 -12.36 57.61
CA LEU A 217 2.49 -13.56 58.40
C LEU A 217 1.36 -13.33 59.41
N THR A 218 0.47 -14.31 59.53
CA THR A 218 -0.55 -14.30 60.60
C THR A 218 0.10 -14.70 61.92
N GLU A 219 -0.35 -14.15 63.05
CA GLU A 219 0.21 -14.46 64.38
C GLU A 219 0.33 -15.97 64.67
N LYS A 220 -0.63 -16.77 64.20
CA LYS A 220 -0.59 -18.24 64.31
C LYS A 220 0.61 -18.87 63.60
N GLN A 221 0.96 -18.36 62.41
CA GLN A 221 2.09 -18.86 61.63
C GLN A 221 3.42 -18.45 62.25
N ILE A 222 3.48 -17.26 62.86
CA ILE A 222 4.65 -16.81 63.64
C ILE A 222 4.85 -17.74 64.84
N GLN A 223 3.77 -18.03 65.59
CA GLN A 223 3.82 -18.92 66.76
C GLN A 223 4.16 -20.36 66.40
N GLU A 224 3.67 -20.89 65.28
CA GLU A 224 4.04 -22.23 64.78
C GLU A 224 5.52 -22.28 64.38
N ALA A 225 6.01 -21.28 63.64
CA ALA A 225 7.41 -21.20 63.26
C ALA A 225 8.34 -21.10 64.48
N ASP A 226 7.99 -20.27 65.48
CA ASP A 226 8.77 -20.13 66.72
C ASP A 226 8.84 -21.45 67.50
N ARG A 227 7.74 -22.22 67.54
CA ARG A 227 7.70 -23.55 68.18
C ARG A 227 8.55 -24.58 67.45
N GLU A 228 8.54 -24.59 66.12
CA GLU A 228 9.37 -25.49 65.32
C GLU A 228 10.87 -25.19 65.50
N VAL A 229 11.25 -23.90 65.53
CA VAL A 229 12.63 -23.47 65.80
C VAL A 229 13.08 -23.87 67.21
N HIS A 230 12.23 -23.64 68.22
CA HIS A 230 12.55 -24.05 69.60
C HIS A 230 12.59 -25.57 69.76
N GLY A 231 11.76 -26.33 69.03
CA GLY A 231 11.78 -27.80 69.03
C GLY A 231 13.05 -28.41 68.44
N GLN A 232 13.65 -27.76 67.43
CA GLN A 232 14.91 -28.20 66.81
C GLN A 232 16.16 -27.89 67.63
N LEU A 233 16.15 -26.83 68.46
CA LEU A 233 17.25 -26.46 69.36
C LEU A 233 17.36 -27.37 70.60
N HIS A 234 16.32 -28.15 70.90
CA HIS A 234 16.22 -29.01 72.07
C HIS A 234 16.28 -30.53 71.75
N SER A 235 16.58 -30.92 70.49
CA SER A 235 16.98 -32.28 70.11
C SER A 235 18.48 -32.35 69.82
#